data_AF-A0A1A0Y2H7-F1
#
_entry.id   AF-A0A1A0Y2H7-F1
#
_cell.length_a   1.000
_cell.length_b   1.000
_cell.length_c   1.000
_cell.angle_alpha   90.00
_cell.angle_beta   90.00
_cell.angle_gamma   90.00
#
_symmetry.space_group_name_H-M   'P 1'
#
loop_
_entity.id
_entity.type
_entity.pdbx_description
1 polymer ?
#
loop_
_entity_poly.entity_id
_entity_poly.type
_entity_poly.pdbx_seq_one_letter_code
_entity_poly.pdbx_strand_id
1 'polypeptide(L)' 'MSESAMSSVSRRVGKTVNLDADLNQRVLAWQADAAHATGTPRVTFQAVVDALLKELLDDELLAMRVRERLVAEMDETL' A
#
# COMPACT_ATOMS: atom_id res chain seq x y z
N MET A 1 22.73 -31.74 -13.63
CA MET A 1 21.62 -31.87 -12.67
C MET A 1 21.84 -30.74 -11.66
N SER A 2 21.27 -29.54 -11.88
CA SER A 2 19.91 -29.12 -11.44
C SER A 2 19.92 -28.95 -9.91
N GLU A 3 19.63 -27.83 -9.25
CA GLU A 3 18.83 -26.61 -9.48
C GLU A 3 19.49 -25.44 -8.72
N SER A 4 19.65 -24.24 -9.30
CA SER A 4 18.68 -23.13 -9.25
C SER A 4 18.10 -22.86 -7.85
N ALA A 5 18.85 -22.12 -7.04
CA ALA A 5 18.27 -21.28 -6.00
C ALA A 5 18.81 -19.85 -6.17
N MET A 6 18.43 -19.20 -7.28
CA MET A 6 18.44 -17.75 -7.32
C MET A 6 17.41 -17.28 -6.29
N SER A 7 17.90 -16.97 -5.09
CA SER A 7 17.18 -16.18 -4.12
C SER A 7 16.84 -14.87 -4.81
N SER A 8 15.61 -14.78 -5.33
CA SER A 8 15.03 -13.52 -5.78
C SER A 8 14.82 -12.69 -4.51
N VAL A 9 15.91 -12.08 -4.04
CA VAL A 9 15.86 -10.97 -3.10
C VAL A 9 15.05 -9.92 -3.81
N SER A 10 13.74 -9.94 -3.58
CA SER A 10 12.82 -8.90 -4.01
C SER A 10 13.36 -7.62 -3.41
N ARG A 11 14.08 -6.85 -4.24
CA ARG A 11 14.73 -5.61 -3.87
C ARG A 11 13.60 -4.71 -3.40
N ARG A 12 13.42 -4.57 -2.08
CA ARG A 12 12.41 -3.68 -1.51
C ARG A 12 12.69 -2.29 -2.06
N VAL A 13 11.89 -1.85 -3.03
CA VAL A 13 11.90 -0.47 -3.50
C VAL A 13 11.23 0.33 -2.39
N GLY A 14 12.01 0.75 -1.41
CA GLY A 14 11.54 1.62 -0.34
C GLY A 14 11.24 2.99 -0.92
N LYS A 15 9.98 3.25 -1.29
CA LYS A 15 9.50 4.61 -1.48
C LYS A 15 9.24 5.20 -0.10
N THR A 16 9.92 6.29 0.23
CA THR A 16 9.61 7.08 1.43
C THR A 16 8.25 7.72 1.22
N VAL A 17 7.25 7.29 1.96
CA VAL A 17 5.92 7.91 1.96
C VAL A 17 5.92 9.01 3.01
N ASN A 18 5.71 10.25 2.58
CA ASN A 18 5.47 11.36 3.48
C ASN A 18 3.96 11.47 3.71
N LEU A 19 3.50 11.13 4.90
CA LEU A 19 2.12 11.31 5.32
C LEU A 19 2.06 12.53 6.24
N ASP A 20 1.00 13.33 6.11
CA ASP A 20 0.70 14.30 7.16
C ASP A 20 0.37 13.58 8.48
N ALA A 21 0.42 14.33 9.58
CA ALA A 21 0.29 13.77 10.92
C ALA A 21 -1.09 13.14 11.18
N ASP A 22 -2.17 13.72 10.65
CA ASP A 22 -3.53 13.20 10.83
C ASP A 22 -3.70 11.88 10.08
N LEU A 23 -3.29 11.86 8.81
CA LEU A 23 -3.35 10.66 7.98
C LEU A 23 -2.51 9.53 8.56
N ASN A 24 -1.32 9.83 9.09
CA ASN A 24 -0.48 8.82 9.73
C ASN A 24 -1.15 8.23 10.98
N GLN A 25 -1.78 9.05 11.84
CA GLN A 25 -2.51 8.55 13.01
C GLN A 25 -3.69 7.65 12.63
N ARG A 26 -4.46 8.06 11.61
CA ARG A 26 -5.60 7.28 11.11
C ARG A 26 -5.17 5.95 10.51
N VAL A 27 -4.06 5.92 9.78
CA VAL A 27 -3.47 4.69 9.25
C VAL A 27 -3.00 3.76 10.39
N LEU A 28 -2.37 4.29 11.45
CA LEU A 28 -1.94 3.49 12.59
C LEU A 28 -3.13 2.88 13.35
N ALA A 29 -4.20 3.65 13.58
CA ALA A 29 -5.41 3.15 14.20
C ALA A 29 -6.04 2.02 13.37
N TRP A 30 -6.19 2.24 12.07
CA TRP A 30 -6.73 1.22 11.17
C TRP A 30 -5.86 -0.05 11.13
N GLN A 31 -4.52 0.07 11.16
CA GLN A 31 -3.62 -1.10 11.21
C GLN A 31 -3.80 -1.92 12.48
N ALA A 32 -4.01 -1.27 13.63
CA ALA A 32 -4.28 -1.96 14.88
C ALA A 32 -5.62 -2.71 14.82
N ASP A 33 -6.67 -2.06 14.30
CA ASP A 33 -7.99 -2.67 14.13
C ASP A 33 -7.94 -3.86 13.16
N ALA A 34 -7.22 -3.73 12.04
CA ALA A 34 -7.05 -4.80 11.06
C ALA A 34 -6.26 -5.98 11.62
N ALA A 35 -5.21 -5.73 12.42
CA ALA A 35 -4.46 -6.77 13.11
C ALA A 35 -5.37 -7.55 14.07
N HIS A 36 -6.20 -6.83 14.83
CA HIS A 36 -7.16 -7.44 15.74
C HIS A 36 -8.22 -8.28 15.00
N ALA A 37 -8.82 -7.72 13.95
CA ALA A 37 -9.87 -8.36 13.16
C ALA A 37 -9.39 -9.64 12.43
N THR A 38 -8.12 -9.67 12.01
CA THR A 38 -7.53 -10.82 11.28
C THR A 38 -6.80 -11.80 12.20
N GLY A 39 -6.69 -11.53 13.50
CA GLY A 39 -5.90 -12.35 14.43
C GLY A 39 -4.39 -12.34 14.15
N THR A 40 -3.91 -11.38 13.36
CA THR A 40 -2.48 -11.27 13.01
C THR A 40 -1.76 -10.42 14.05
N PRO A 41 -0.51 -10.74 14.45
CA PRO A 41 0.21 -9.97 15.48
C PRO A 41 0.41 -8.49 15.13
N ARG A 42 0.54 -8.16 13.84
CA ARG A 42 0.74 -6.80 13.34
C ARG A 42 0.39 -6.70 11.86
N VAL A 43 -0.28 -5.63 11.49
CA VAL A 43 -0.37 -5.16 10.10
C VAL A 43 0.65 -4.03 9.91
N THR A 44 1.51 -4.16 8.91
CA THR A 44 2.54 -3.14 8.61
C THR A 44 2.09 -2.25 7.47
N PHE A 45 2.55 -1.00 7.44
CA PHE A 45 2.25 -0.08 6.34
C PHE A 45 2.65 -0.64 4.97
N GLN A 46 3.81 -1.29 4.88
CA GLN A 46 4.23 -1.96 3.64
C GLN A 46 3.24 -3.03 3.19
N ALA A 47 2.75 -3.88 4.11
CA ALA A 47 1.77 -4.90 3.78
C ALA A 47 0.44 -4.31 3.28
N VAL A 48 0.04 -3.17 3.84
CA VAL A 48 -1.14 -2.43 3.38
C VAL A 48 -0.92 -1.91 1.96
N VAL A 49 0.20 -1.24 1.71
CA VAL A 49 0.54 -0.74 0.37
C VAL A 49 0.62 -1.88 -0.64
N ASP A 50 1.24 -3.01 -0.29
CA ASP A 50 1.35 -4.16 -1.18
C ASP A 50 -0.03 -4.74 -1.54
N ALA A 51 -0.96 -4.82 -0.58
CA ALA A 51 -2.33 -5.27 -0.82
C ALA A 51 -3.09 -4.29 -1.71
N LEU A 52 -3.05 -2.99 -1.38
CA LEU A 52 -3.72 -1.94 -2.16
C LEU A 52 -3.19 -1.87 -3.59
N LEU A 53 -1.87 -2.03 -3.80
CA LEU A 53 -1.29 -2.03 -5.14
C LEU A 53 -1.73 -3.24 -5.96
N LYS A 54 -1.86 -4.42 -5.36
CA LYS A 54 -2.39 -5.59 -6.07
C LYS A 54 -3.83 -5.37 -6.47
N GLU A 55 -4.69 -4.93 -5.54
CA GLU A 55 -6.08 -4.60 -5.84
C GLU A 55 -6.19 -3.52 -6.92
N LEU A 56 -5.38 -2.45 -6.83
CA LEU A 56 -5.36 -1.37 -7.82
C LEU A 56 -4.99 -1.85 -9.22
N LEU A 57 -4.08 -2.81 -9.33
CA LEU A 57 -3.61 -3.32 -10.62
C LEU A 57 -4.55 -4.38 -11.20
N ASP A 58 -5.33 -5.07 -10.36
CA ASP A 58 -6.26 -6.12 -10.75
C ASP A 58 -7.72 -5.63 -10.94
N ASP A 59 -8.10 -4.47 -10.39
CA ASP A 59 -9.45 -3.87 -10.48
C ASP A 59 -9.43 -2.56 -11.31
N GLU A 60 -9.97 -2.64 -12.53
CA GLU A 60 -10.04 -1.48 -13.45
C GLU A 60 -10.90 -0.32 -12.91
N LEU A 61 -11.95 -0.60 -12.15
CA LEU A 61 -12.83 0.42 -11.59
C LEU A 61 -12.12 1.15 -10.46
N LEU A 62 -11.39 0.43 -9.61
CA LEU A 62 -10.54 1.02 -8.59
C LEU A 62 -9.44 1.88 -9.25
N ALA A 63 -8.79 1.36 -10.29
CA ALA A 63 -7.78 2.09 -11.03
C ALA A 63 -8.30 3.40 -11.64
N MET A 64 -9.53 3.38 -12.20
CA MET A 64 -10.17 4.57 -12.73
C MET A 64 -10.43 5.61 -11.64
N ARG A 65 -11.02 5.20 -10.50
CA ARG A 65 -11.31 6.10 -9.37
C ARG A 65 -10.07 6.73 -8.79
N VAL A 66 -8.97 5.97 -8.68
CA VAL A 66 -7.69 6.50 -8.22
C VAL A 66 -7.13 7.52 -9.21
N ARG A 67 -7.20 7.27 -10.52
CA ARG A 67 -6.78 8.25 -11.54
C ARG A 67 -7.58 9.55 -11.45
N GLU A 68 -8.90 9.47 -11.32
CA GLU A 68 -9.77 10.65 -11.20
C GLU A 68 -9.41 11.49 -9.97
N ARG A 69 -9.17 10.85 -8.83
CA ARG A 69 -8.77 11.56 -7.59
C ARG A 69 -7.40 12.21 -7.72
N LEU A 70 -6.43 11.54 -8.34
CA LEU A 70 -5.10 12.12 -8.59
C LEU A 70 -5.18 13.37 -9.47
N VAL A 71 -6.01 13.37 -10.52
CA VAL A 71 -6.21 14.55 -11.36
C VAL A 71 -6.79 15.72 -10.53
N ALA A 72 -7.81 15.46 -9.73
CA ALA A 72 -8.41 16.49 -8.88
C ALA A 72 -7.40 17.10 -7.88
N GLU A 73 -6.58 16.29 -7.23
CA GLU A 73 -5.55 16.77 -6.29
C GLU A 73 -4.45 17.58 -7.00
N MET A 74 -4.06 17.18 -8.22
CA MET A 74 -3.06 17.89 -9.02
C MET A 74 -3.58 19.24 -9.54
N ASP A 75 -4.87 19.34 -9.85
CA ASP A 75 -5.50 20.61 -10.26
C ASP A 75 -5.62 21.59 -9.09
N GLU A 76 -5.80 21.11 -7.85
CA GLU A 76 -5.82 21.94 -6.64
C GLU A 76 -4.44 22.48 -6.21
N THR A 77 -3.36 21.93 -6.78
CA THR A 77 -1.98 22.36 -6.49
C THR A 77 -1.37 23.32 -7.52
N LEU A 78 -2.12 23.68 -8.57
CA LEU A 78 -1.76 24.66 -9.60
C LEU A 78 -2.35 26.05 -9.30
#